data_AF-G9FUS6-F1
#
_entry.id   AF-G9FUS6-F1
#
_cell.length_a   1.000
_cell.length_b   1.000
_cell.length_c   1.000
_cell.angle_alpha   90.00
_cell.angle_beta   90.00
_cell.angle_gamma   90.00
#
_symmetry.space_group_name_H-M   'P 1'
#
loop_
_entity.id
_entity.type
_entity.pdbx_description
1 polymer ?
#
loop_
_entity_poly.entity_id
_entity_poly.type
_entity_poly.pdbx_seq_one_letter_code
_entity_poly.pdbx_strand_id
1 'polypeptide(L)'
;FRMNLSCTSPYNADFDGDEMNLHVPQSMETRAEVENIHVTPRQIITPQANKPVMGIVQDTLTAVRKMTKRDVFIEKEQMMNILMFLPSWDGKMPQPCILKPKPLWTGKQIFSLIIPGNVNMIRTHSTHPDEEDDGPYKWISPGDTKVMVEHGELVMGILCKKTLGTSAGSLLHICMLELGHEVCGRFYGNIQTVINNWLLLEGHSIGIGDTIADPQTYLEIQKAIKKAKEDVIEVIQKAHNMELEPTPGNTLRQTFENQVNRILNDARDKTGGSAKKSLTEYNNLKAMVVSGSKGSNINISQVIACVGQQNVEGKRIPFGFR
;
A
#
# COMPACT_ATOMS: atom_id res chain seq x y z
N PHE A 1 -20.61 18.66 4.05
CA PHE A 1 -20.97 17.39 3.40
C PHE A 1 -20.31 16.22 4.12
N ARG A 2 -20.80 14.98 3.95
CA ARG A 2 -20.11 13.75 4.37
C ARG A 2 -20.10 12.79 3.19
N MET A 3 -19.02 12.06 2.99
CA MET A 3 -18.90 11.08 1.92
C MET A 3 -18.09 9.85 2.36
N ASN A 4 -18.19 8.78 1.59
CA ASN A 4 -17.41 7.58 1.80
C ASN A 4 -15.92 7.80 1.45
N LEU A 5 -15.00 7.22 2.22
CA LEU A 5 -13.56 7.36 2.02
C LEU A 5 -13.06 6.81 0.68
N SER A 6 -13.72 5.82 0.09
CA SER A 6 -13.33 5.31 -1.23
C SER A 6 -13.69 6.26 -2.37
N CYS A 7 -14.60 7.21 -2.12
CA CYS A 7 -14.96 8.26 -3.08
C CYS A 7 -13.98 9.43 -3.10
N THR A 8 -13.07 9.55 -2.13
CA THR A 8 -12.11 10.67 -2.09
C THR A 8 -11.13 10.60 -3.25
N SER A 9 -10.79 9.40 -3.72
CA SER A 9 -9.83 9.20 -4.81
C SER A 9 -10.27 9.85 -6.14
N PRO A 10 -11.49 9.62 -6.66
CA PRO A 10 -11.95 10.30 -7.86
C PRO A 10 -12.20 11.80 -7.69
N TYR A 11 -12.58 12.25 -6.49
CA TYR A 11 -12.75 13.69 -6.20
C TYR A 11 -11.44 14.41 -5.88
N ASN A 12 -10.35 13.67 -5.68
CA ASN A 12 -9.08 14.17 -5.17
C ASN A 12 -9.25 15.04 -3.90
N ALA A 13 -10.11 14.58 -2.99
CA ALA A 13 -10.40 15.26 -1.72
C ALA A 13 -9.55 14.68 -0.58
N ASP A 14 -9.17 15.52 0.39
CA ASP A 14 -8.36 15.12 1.55
C ASP A 14 -8.88 15.63 2.91
N PHE A 15 -9.97 16.39 2.91
CA PHE A 15 -10.66 16.89 4.11
C PHE A 15 -9.84 17.86 4.98
N ASP A 16 -8.86 18.56 4.41
CA ASP A 16 -8.08 19.59 5.13
C ASP A 16 -8.71 21.00 5.08
N GLY A 17 -9.87 21.14 4.43
CA GLY A 17 -10.57 22.40 4.20
C GLY A 17 -11.39 22.45 2.91
N ASP A 18 -11.41 21.35 2.14
CA ASP A 18 -12.10 21.24 0.86
C ASP A 18 -13.57 21.68 0.88
N GLU A 19 -13.95 22.45 -0.13
CA GLU A 19 -15.34 22.82 -0.43
C GLU A 19 -15.85 22.02 -1.64
N MET A 20 -17.09 21.55 -1.56
CA MET A 20 -17.76 20.84 -2.65
C MET A 20 -19.17 21.36 -2.86
N ASN A 21 -19.54 21.55 -4.11
CA ASN A 21 -20.88 21.99 -4.49
C ASN A 21 -21.82 20.80 -4.66
N LEU A 22 -23.08 20.98 -4.28
CA LEU A 22 -24.15 20.00 -4.50
C LEU A 22 -25.25 20.64 -5.35
N HIS A 23 -25.64 19.93 -6.41
CA HIS A 23 -26.71 20.32 -7.31
C HIS A 23 -27.88 19.34 -7.18
N VAL A 24 -29.10 19.86 -7.07
CA VAL A 24 -30.31 19.04 -6.93
C VAL A 24 -31.07 19.04 -8.26
N PRO A 25 -31.24 17.88 -8.93
CA PRO A 25 -32.04 17.80 -10.15
C PRO A 25 -33.50 18.13 -9.86
N GLN A 26 -34.10 19.02 -10.66
CA GLN A 26 -35.45 19.52 -10.43
C GLN A 26 -36.53 18.75 -11.22
N SER A 27 -36.20 18.25 -12.41
CA SER A 27 -37.13 17.46 -13.22
C SER A 27 -36.99 15.97 -12.94
N MET A 28 -38.08 15.22 -13.13
CA MET A 28 -38.07 13.76 -12.99
C MET A 28 -37.18 13.09 -14.05
N GLU A 29 -37.09 13.66 -15.25
CA GLU A 29 -36.22 13.19 -16.32
C GLU A 29 -34.74 13.29 -15.93
N THR A 30 -34.30 14.47 -15.47
CA THR A 30 -32.91 14.67 -15.03
C THR A 30 -32.60 13.84 -13.78
N ARG A 31 -33.56 13.66 -12.87
CA ARG A 31 -33.39 12.74 -11.73
C ARG A 31 -33.13 11.31 -12.21
N ALA A 32 -33.94 10.81 -13.16
CA ALA A 32 -33.75 9.48 -13.72
C ALA A 32 -32.42 9.34 -14.46
N GLU A 33 -31.98 10.38 -15.18
CA GLU A 33 -30.68 10.41 -15.85
C GLU A 33 -29.51 10.28 -14.86
N VAL A 34 -29.52 11.08 -13.79
CA VAL A 34 -28.48 11.02 -12.75
C VAL A 34 -28.48 9.66 -12.05
N GLU A 35 -29.66 9.12 -11.74
CA GLU A 35 -29.81 7.83 -11.05
C GLU A 35 -29.34 6.64 -11.91
N ASN A 36 -29.57 6.67 -13.23
CA ASN A 36 -29.24 5.55 -14.10
C ASN A 36 -27.85 5.65 -14.77
N ILE A 37 -27.29 6.85 -14.91
CA ILE A 37 -26.01 7.06 -15.61
C ILE A 37 -24.92 7.48 -14.63
N HIS A 38 -25.18 8.50 -13.81
CA HIS A 38 -24.14 9.20 -13.03
C HIS A 38 -23.98 8.68 -11.59
N VAL A 39 -24.80 7.72 -11.16
CA VAL A 39 -24.70 7.18 -9.79
C VAL A 39 -23.33 6.58 -9.53
N THR A 40 -22.75 6.89 -8.37
CA THR A 40 -21.35 6.60 -8.03
C THR A 40 -20.92 5.15 -8.27
N PRO A 41 -21.72 4.11 -7.92
CA PRO A 41 -21.33 2.73 -8.18
C PRO A 41 -21.17 2.40 -9.68
N ARG A 42 -21.88 3.09 -10.58
CA ARG A 42 -21.70 2.92 -12.04
C ARG A 42 -20.39 3.53 -12.54
N GLN A 43 -19.83 4.45 -11.78
CA GLN A 43 -18.58 5.16 -12.08
C GLN A 43 -17.35 4.53 -11.40
N ILE A 44 -17.46 3.29 -10.91
CA ILE A 44 -16.34 2.58 -10.27
C ILE A 44 -15.20 2.35 -11.27
N ILE A 45 -15.50 1.94 -12.52
CA ILE A 45 -14.50 1.71 -13.57
C ILE A 45 -14.49 2.90 -14.52
N THR A 46 -13.30 3.47 -14.76
CA THR A 46 -13.13 4.53 -15.74
C THR A 46 -12.79 3.96 -17.13
N PRO A 47 -13.41 4.48 -18.21
CA PRO A 47 -13.05 4.11 -19.58
C PRO A 47 -11.67 4.64 -20.00
N GLN A 48 -11.09 5.60 -19.27
CA GLN A 48 -9.78 6.17 -19.60
C GLN A 48 -8.66 5.12 -19.59
N ALA A 49 -8.72 4.17 -18.64
CA ALA A 49 -7.66 3.18 -18.41
C ALA A 49 -8.21 1.78 -18.14
N ASN A 50 -9.51 1.56 -18.35
CA ASN A 50 -10.20 0.29 -18.16
C ASN A 50 -9.91 -0.36 -16.79
N LYS A 51 -9.93 0.45 -15.72
CA LYS A 51 -9.63 0.01 -14.35
C LYS A 51 -10.46 0.77 -13.32
N PRO A 52 -10.58 0.27 -12.08
CA PRO A 52 -11.28 0.99 -11.03
C PRO A 52 -10.61 2.32 -10.71
N VAL A 53 -11.41 3.37 -10.50
CA VAL A 53 -10.93 4.67 -9.98
C VAL A 53 -11.11 4.78 -8.46
N MET A 54 -11.97 3.92 -7.88
CA MET A 54 -12.17 3.78 -6.45
C MET A 54 -11.44 2.52 -5.94
N GLY A 55 -11.01 2.55 -4.69
CA GLY A 55 -10.34 1.45 -4.01
C GLY A 55 -10.49 1.57 -2.51
N ILE A 56 -10.11 0.53 -1.77
CA ILE A 56 -9.95 0.62 -0.31
C ILE A 56 -8.67 1.41 -0.04
N VAL A 57 -8.78 2.44 0.81
CA VAL A 57 -7.71 3.42 1.06
C VAL A 57 -7.46 3.59 2.55
N GLN A 58 -6.34 4.25 2.89
CA GLN A 58 -6.01 4.70 4.24
C GLN A 58 -6.13 3.57 5.30
N ASP A 59 -6.82 3.83 6.40
CA ASP A 59 -6.89 2.96 7.59
C ASP A 59 -7.45 1.59 7.27
N THR A 60 -8.56 1.54 6.52
CA THR A 60 -9.18 0.28 6.12
C THR A 60 -8.19 -0.58 5.33
N LEU A 61 -7.36 0.01 4.46
CA LEU A 61 -6.37 -0.75 3.69
C LEU A 61 -5.23 -1.29 4.59
N THR A 62 -4.74 -0.50 5.55
CA THR A 62 -3.76 -0.97 6.53
C THR A 62 -4.33 -2.08 7.41
N ALA A 63 -5.55 -1.91 7.88
CA ALA A 63 -6.24 -2.85 8.75
C ALA A 63 -6.56 -4.17 8.04
N VAL A 64 -7.02 -4.13 6.77
CA VAL A 64 -7.21 -5.35 5.97
C VAL A 64 -5.92 -6.15 5.88
N ARG A 65 -4.78 -5.50 5.62
CA ARG A 65 -3.48 -6.20 5.60
C ARG A 65 -3.22 -6.88 6.95
N LYS A 66 -3.39 -6.15 8.06
CA LYS A 66 -3.19 -6.70 9.41
C LYS A 66 -4.11 -7.90 9.65
N MET A 67 -5.41 -7.75 9.41
CA MET A 67 -6.43 -8.78 9.64
C MET A 67 -6.19 -10.04 8.82
N THR A 68 -5.79 -9.90 7.55
CA THR A 68 -5.63 -11.03 6.63
C THR A 68 -4.27 -11.72 6.74
N LYS A 69 -3.44 -11.40 7.75
CA LYS A 69 -2.25 -12.21 8.04
C LYS A 69 -2.62 -13.61 8.56
N ARG A 70 -1.67 -14.55 8.44
CA ARG A 70 -1.84 -15.96 8.87
C ARG A 70 -1.93 -16.13 10.39
N ASP A 71 -1.29 -15.25 11.14
CA ASP A 71 -1.16 -15.26 12.61
C ASP A 71 -2.34 -14.58 13.34
N VAL A 72 -3.35 -14.08 12.61
CA VAL A 72 -4.51 -13.43 13.21
C VAL A 72 -5.63 -14.41 13.50
N PHE A 73 -5.90 -14.58 14.79
CA PHE A 73 -7.01 -15.36 15.33
C PHE A 73 -8.01 -14.46 16.04
N ILE A 74 -9.29 -14.79 15.88
CA ILE A 74 -10.41 -14.03 16.41
C ILE A 74 -11.24 -14.97 17.28
N GLU A 75 -11.52 -14.52 18.50
CA GLU A 75 -12.31 -15.28 19.46
C GLU A 75 -13.81 -15.22 19.14
N LYS A 76 -14.57 -16.16 19.70
CA LYS A 76 -16.02 -16.26 19.47
C LYS A 76 -16.78 -14.96 19.75
N GLU A 77 -16.45 -14.26 20.84
CA GLU A 77 -17.12 -13.00 21.23
C GLU A 77 -16.83 -11.87 20.24
N GLN A 78 -15.56 -11.73 19.84
CA GLN A 78 -15.14 -10.76 18.83
C GLN A 78 -15.77 -11.10 17.48
N MET A 79 -15.81 -12.38 17.09
CA MET A 79 -16.45 -12.85 15.87
C MET A 79 -17.93 -12.47 15.82
N MET A 80 -18.68 -12.71 16.91
CA MET A 80 -20.09 -12.30 16.99
C MET A 80 -20.25 -10.79 16.79
N ASN A 81 -19.43 -9.99 17.47
CA ASN A 81 -19.50 -8.54 17.38
C ASN A 81 -19.20 -8.06 15.95
N ILE A 82 -18.15 -8.58 15.32
CA ILE A 82 -17.76 -8.22 13.95
C ILE A 82 -18.86 -8.60 12.94
N LEU A 83 -19.50 -9.76 13.10
CA LEU A 83 -20.60 -10.20 12.23
C LEU A 83 -21.82 -9.28 12.29
N MET A 84 -22.09 -8.65 13.45
CA MET A 84 -23.19 -7.68 13.58
C MET A 84 -22.99 -6.44 12.69
N PHE A 85 -21.74 -6.15 12.30
CA PHE A 85 -21.41 -5.04 11.40
C PHE A 85 -21.43 -5.42 9.93
N LEU A 86 -21.71 -6.68 9.56
CA LEU A 86 -21.83 -7.12 8.18
C LEU A 86 -23.31 -7.07 7.75
N PRO A 87 -23.74 -6.10 6.91
CA PRO A 87 -25.14 -5.96 6.53
C PRO A 87 -25.66 -7.10 5.65
N SER A 88 -24.77 -7.76 4.93
CA SER A 88 -25.09 -8.88 4.02
C SER A 88 -24.99 -10.26 4.69
N TRP A 89 -24.88 -10.31 6.02
CA TRP A 89 -24.75 -11.57 6.74
C TRP A 89 -26.06 -12.37 6.71
N ASP A 90 -25.96 -13.67 6.44
CA ASP A 90 -27.08 -14.61 6.34
C ASP A 90 -27.55 -15.17 7.69
N GLY A 91 -26.98 -14.67 8.80
CA GLY A 91 -27.28 -15.13 10.15
C GLY A 91 -26.56 -16.43 10.54
N LYS A 92 -25.72 -17.00 9.68
CA LYS A 92 -24.98 -18.23 9.95
C LYS A 92 -23.52 -17.92 10.24
N MET A 93 -23.09 -18.28 11.45
CA MET A 93 -21.68 -18.19 11.80
C MET A 93 -20.93 -19.36 11.16
N PRO A 94 -19.82 -19.12 10.44
CA PRO A 94 -19.05 -20.20 9.84
C PRO A 94 -18.39 -21.06 10.92
N GLN A 95 -18.03 -22.29 10.56
CA GLN A 95 -17.26 -23.17 11.44
C GLN A 95 -15.86 -22.56 11.70
N PRO A 96 -15.38 -22.54 12.96
CA PRO A 96 -14.04 -22.04 13.26
C PRO A 96 -12.97 -22.88 12.58
N CYS A 97 -11.89 -22.23 12.15
CA CYS A 97 -10.72 -22.91 11.56
C CYS A 97 -10.08 -23.87 12.57
N ILE A 98 -10.03 -23.50 13.85
CA ILE A 98 -9.51 -24.34 14.94
C ILE A 98 -10.65 -24.63 15.90
N LEU A 99 -10.91 -25.93 16.17
CA LEU A 99 -11.98 -26.34 17.08
C LEU A 99 -11.49 -26.61 18.52
N LYS A 100 -10.25 -27.09 18.68
CA LYS A 100 -9.64 -27.43 19.97
C LYS A 100 -8.24 -26.79 20.05
N PRO A 101 -7.80 -26.31 21.23
CA PRO A 101 -8.47 -26.38 22.53
C PRO A 101 -9.61 -25.37 22.73
N LYS A 102 -9.60 -24.27 21.97
CA LYS A 102 -10.63 -23.23 21.96
C LYS A 102 -11.07 -22.98 20.50
N PRO A 103 -12.36 -22.67 20.23
CA PRO A 103 -12.81 -22.30 18.90
C PRO A 103 -12.20 -20.94 18.49
N LEU A 104 -11.42 -20.94 17.40
CA LEU A 104 -10.79 -19.74 16.84
C LEU A 104 -11.09 -19.62 15.34
N TRP A 105 -11.43 -18.41 14.92
CA TRP A 105 -11.62 -18.03 13.53
C TRP A 105 -10.39 -17.26 13.04
N THR A 106 -10.13 -17.29 11.74
CA THR A 106 -9.07 -16.47 11.14
C THR A 106 -9.65 -15.20 10.54
N GLY A 107 -8.83 -14.14 10.43
CA GLY A 107 -9.26 -12.92 9.73
C GLY A 107 -9.62 -13.16 8.26
N LYS A 108 -8.99 -14.15 7.60
CA LYS A 108 -9.35 -14.56 6.24
C LYS A 108 -10.76 -15.16 6.16
N GLN A 109 -11.15 -15.99 7.13
CA GLN A 109 -12.51 -16.54 7.19
C GLN A 109 -13.57 -15.44 7.31
N ILE A 110 -13.30 -14.40 8.12
CA ILE A 110 -14.20 -13.23 8.17
C ILE A 110 -14.23 -12.54 6.82
N PHE A 111 -13.07 -12.30 6.20
CA PHE A 111 -13.02 -11.63 4.91
C PHE A 111 -13.77 -12.40 3.82
N SER A 112 -13.74 -13.74 3.81
CA SER A 112 -14.55 -14.57 2.91
C SER A 112 -16.04 -14.28 3.01
N LEU A 113 -16.58 -14.01 4.21
CA LEU A 113 -17.99 -13.65 4.37
C LEU A 113 -18.33 -12.26 3.81
N ILE A 114 -17.34 -11.38 3.69
CA ILE A 114 -17.51 -10.04 3.12
C ILE A 114 -17.55 -10.11 1.59
N ILE A 115 -16.80 -11.04 0.99
CA ILE A 115 -16.72 -11.21 -0.47
C ILE A 115 -18.11 -11.66 -0.99
N PRO A 116 -18.71 -10.91 -1.91
CA PRO A 116 -20.02 -11.28 -2.46
C PRO A 116 -19.89 -12.33 -3.56
N GLY A 117 -20.90 -13.19 -3.66
CA GLY A 117 -21.09 -14.11 -4.79
C GLY A 117 -19.93 -15.10 -4.99
N ASN A 118 -19.84 -15.66 -6.19
CA ASN A 118 -18.84 -16.66 -6.54
C ASN A 118 -17.77 -16.05 -7.44
N VAL A 119 -16.90 -15.22 -6.85
CA VAL A 119 -15.80 -14.57 -7.57
C VAL A 119 -14.51 -15.39 -7.46
N ASN A 120 -13.70 -15.34 -8.51
CA ASN A 120 -12.39 -16.00 -8.54
C ASN A 120 -11.28 -14.99 -8.85
N MET A 121 -10.18 -15.06 -8.13
CA MET A 121 -9.04 -14.16 -8.34
C MET A 121 -7.74 -14.78 -7.83
N ILE A 122 -6.70 -14.68 -8.65
CA ILE A 122 -5.31 -14.97 -8.24
C ILE A 122 -4.49 -13.69 -8.37
N ARG A 123 -3.80 -13.32 -7.29
CA ARG A 123 -2.95 -12.14 -7.21
C ARG A 123 -1.74 -12.39 -6.32
N THR A 124 -0.81 -11.45 -6.34
CA THR A 124 0.38 -11.45 -5.49
C THR A 124 0.37 -10.24 -4.57
N HIS A 125 0.80 -10.42 -3.33
CA HIS A 125 1.07 -9.36 -2.37
C HIS A 125 2.20 -8.46 -2.86
N SER A 126 2.38 -7.29 -2.22
CA SER A 126 3.44 -6.34 -2.56
C SER A 126 4.85 -6.89 -2.32
N THR A 127 5.00 -7.85 -1.41
CA THR A 127 6.29 -8.47 -1.04
C THR A 127 6.43 -9.91 -1.52
N HIS A 128 5.67 -10.33 -2.53
CA HIS A 128 5.86 -11.65 -3.13
C HIS A 128 7.28 -11.73 -3.76
N PRO A 129 8.11 -12.72 -3.41
CA PRO A 129 9.41 -12.92 -4.03
C PRO A 129 9.25 -13.56 -5.42
N ASP A 130 9.96 -13.01 -6.41
CA ASP A 130 9.85 -13.47 -7.81
C ASP A 130 10.25 -14.95 -7.99
N GLU A 131 11.24 -15.41 -7.22
CA GLU A 131 11.73 -16.80 -7.25
C GLU A 131 10.71 -17.84 -6.73
N GLU A 132 9.69 -17.40 -6.00
CA GLU A 132 8.71 -18.30 -5.37
C GLU A 132 7.79 -18.97 -6.40
N ASP A 133 7.52 -18.31 -7.53
CA ASP A 133 6.65 -18.83 -8.58
C ASP A 133 7.30 -19.94 -9.42
N ASP A 134 8.63 -19.98 -9.46
CA ASP A 134 9.43 -21.02 -10.12
C ASP A 134 9.85 -22.14 -9.15
N GLY A 135 9.73 -21.89 -7.84
CA GLY A 135 10.08 -22.81 -6.78
C GLY A 135 9.02 -23.88 -6.48
N PRO A 136 9.34 -24.83 -5.59
CA PRO A 136 8.43 -25.92 -5.20
C PRO A 136 7.23 -25.43 -4.38
N TYR A 137 7.32 -24.26 -3.73
CA TYR A 137 6.29 -23.74 -2.81
C TYR A 137 5.30 -22.76 -3.47
N LYS A 138 5.18 -22.78 -4.80
CA LYS A 138 4.33 -21.88 -5.61
C LYS A 138 2.88 -21.73 -5.13
N TRP A 139 2.27 -22.81 -4.64
CA TRP A 139 0.86 -22.85 -4.22
C TRP A 139 0.68 -22.95 -2.69
N ILE A 140 1.78 -23.07 -1.95
CA ILE A 140 1.80 -23.08 -0.49
C ILE A 140 2.80 -22.03 0.00
N SER A 141 2.44 -20.78 -0.26
CA SER A 141 3.35 -19.65 -0.08
C SER A 141 3.87 -19.56 1.37
N PRO A 142 5.19 -19.68 1.62
CA PRO A 142 5.73 -19.60 2.98
C PRO A 142 5.41 -18.24 3.62
N GLY A 143 5.53 -17.17 2.84
CA GLY A 143 5.27 -15.79 3.25
C GLY A 143 3.81 -15.35 3.19
N ASP A 144 2.87 -16.25 2.84
CA ASP A 144 1.45 -15.94 2.67
C ASP A 144 1.22 -14.80 1.66
N THR A 145 2.01 -14.78 0.59
CA THR A 145 2.06 -13.65 -0.36
C THR A 145 1.20 -13.89 -1.59
N LYS A 146 0.92 -15.13 -1.96
CA LYS A 146 0.03 -15.45 -3.08
C LYS A 146 -1.42 -15.44 -2.63
N VAL A 147 -2.17 -14.49 -3.16
CA VAL A 147 -3.59 -14.26 -2.86
C VAL A 147 -4.45 -15.08 -3.80
N MET A 148 -5.31 -15.92 -3.22
CA MET A 148 -6.26 -16.73 -3.96
C MET A 148 -7.64 -16.59 -3.34
N VAL A 149 -8.58 -16.08 -4.14
CA VAL A 149 -10.00 -16.11 -3.87
C VAL A 149 -10.61 -17.12 -4.83
N GLU A 150 -11.30 -18.12 -4.30
CA GLU A 150 -11.94 -19.18 -5.07
C GLU A 150 -13.38 -19.34 -4.58
N HIS A 151 -14.35 -19.29 -5.50
CA HIS A 151 -15.78 -19.38 -5.20
C HIS A 151 -16.25 -18.41 -4.11
N GLY A 152 -15.71 -17.19 -4.09
CA GLY A 152 -16.04 -16.19 -3.07
C GLY A 152 -15.33 -16.37 -1.74
N GLU A 153 -14.47 -17.37 -1.57
CA GLU A 153 -13.71 -17.60 -0.33
C GLU A 153 -12.24 -17.22 -0.49
N LEU A 154 -11.70 -16.47 0.48
CA LEU A 154 -10.27 -16.16 0.57
C LEU A 154 -9.50 -17.35 1.16
N VAL A 155 -8.95 -18.19 0.28
CA VAL A 155 -8.23 -19.41 0.65
C VAL A 155 -6.86 -19.09 1.25
N MET A 156 -6.09 -18.19 0.61
CA MET A 156 -4.73 -17.86 1.02
C MET A 156 -4.32 -16.44 0.60
N GLY A 157 -3.27 -15.93 1.25
CA GLY A 157 -2.62 -14.67 0.90
C GLY A 157 -3.07 -13.44 1.70
N ILE A 158 -2.14 -12.49 1.83
CA ILE A 158 -2.37 -11.22 2.52
C ILE A 158 -2.86 -10.16 1.53
N LEU A 159 -3.98 -9.52 1.85
CA LEU A 159 -4.57 -8.48 1.02
C LEU A 159 -3.81 -7.15 1.15
N CYS A 160 -3.63 -6.45 0.04
CA CYS A 160 -2.95 -5.15 -0.02
C CYS A 160 -3.51 -4.27 -1.15
N LYS A 161 -2.88 -3.13 -1.42
CA LYS A 161 -3.23 -2.22 -2.52
C LYS A 161 -3.34 -2.92 -3.88
N LYS A 162 -2.53 -3.95 -4.17
CA LYS A 162 -2.62 -4.70 -5.43
C LYS A 162 -3.93 -5.49 -5.56
N THR A 163 -4.56 -5.84 -4.44
CA THR A 163 -5.79 -6.65 -4.41
C THR A 163 -7.05 -5.81 -4.24
N LEU A 164 -7.02 -4.80 -3.36
CA LEU A 164 -8.18 -3.96 -3.03
C LEU A 164 -8.03 -2.50 -3.47
N GLY A 165 -7.01 -2.19 -4.27
CA GLY A 165 -6.82 -0.86 -4.83
C GLY A 165 -7.39 -0.72 -6.25
N THR A 166 -6.94 0.34 -6.91
CA THR A 166 -7.36 0.78 -8.25
C THR A 166 -6.61 0.08 -9.40
N SER A 167 -5.92 -1.03 -9.13
CA SER A 167 -5.22 -1.79 -10.16
C SER A 167 -6.20 -2.54 -11.07
N ALA A 168 -5.87 -2.65 -12.36
CA ALA A 168 -6.61 -3.53 -13.27
C ALA A 168 -6.58 -4.97 -12.74
N GLY A 169 -7.71 -5.70 -12.83
CA GLY A 169 -7.93 -7.02 -12.25
C GLY A 169 -7.75 -7.13 -10.74
N SER A 170 -7.93 -6.05 -9.98
CA SER A 170 -8.12 -6.12 -8.53
C SER A 170 -9.44 -6.84 -8.20
N LEU A 171 -9.63 -7.26 -6.95
CA LEU A 171 -10.87 -7.94 -6.53
C LEU A 171 -12.09 -7.07 -6.81
N LEU A 172 -11.98 -5.77 -6.56
CA LEU A 172 -13.04 -4.78 -6.80
C LEU A 172 -13.38 -4.65 -8.29
N HIS A 173 -12.36 -4.79 -9.17
CA HIS A 173 -12.57 -4.81 -10.60
C HIS A 173 -13.37 -6.06 -11.02
N ILE A 174 -12.97 -7.23 -10.52
CA ILE A 174 -13.64 -8.51 -10.84
C ILE A 174 -15.09 -8.50 -10.33
N CYS A 175 -15.32 -8.07 -9.09
CA CYS A 175 -16.68 -7.95 -8.54
C CYS A 175 -17.57 -7.01 -9.37
N MET A 176 -17.02 -5.90 -9.89
CA MET A 176 -17.78 -4.98 -10.74
C MET A 176 -18.20 -5.62 -12.06
N LEU A 177 -17.33 -6.44 -12.66
CA LEU A 177 -17.60 -7.11 -13.94
C LEU A 177 -18.53 -8.31 -13.80
N GLU A 178 -18.35 -9.13 -12.76
CA GLU A 178 -19.10 -10.38 -12.58
C GLU A 178 -20.45 -10.17 -11.87
N LEU A 179 -20.53 -9.26 -10.89
CA LEU A 179 -21.70 -9.10 -10.03
C LEU A 179 -22.44 -7.76 -10.24
N GLY A 180 -21.84 -6.86 -11.01
CA GLY A 180 -22.41 -5.56 -11.32
C GLY A 180 -22.18 -4.49 -10.23
N HIS A 181 -22.61 -3.28 -10.58
CA HIS A 181 -22.29 -2.07 -9.84
C HIS A 181 -22.95 -1.95 -8.46
N GLU A 182 -24.18 -2.43 -8.30
CA GLU A 182 -24.88 -2.34 -7.00
C GLU A 182 -24.21 -3.22 -5.94
N VAL A 183 -23.90 -4.46 -6.30
CA VAL A 183 -23.24 -5.43 -5.41
C VAL A 183 -21.82 -4.95 -5.10
N CYS A 184 -21.07 -4.49 -6.11
CA CYS A 184 -19.75 -3.93 -5.90
C CYS A 184 -19.79 -2.68 -5.00
N GLY A 185 -20.75 -1.77 -5.22
CA GLY A 185 -20.95 -0.59 -4.37
C GLY A 185 -21.20 -0.94 -2.89
N ARG A 186 -22.03 -1.97 -2.62
CA ARG A 186 -22.24 -2.48 -1.25
C ARG A 186 -20.99 -3.14 -0.68
N PHE A 187 -20.22 -3.85 -1.51
CA PHE A 187 -18.98 -4.51 -1.09
C PHE A 187 -17.94 -3.53 -0.52
N TYR A 188 -17.78 -2.34 -1.11
CA TYR A 188 -16.95 -1.28 -0.52
C TYR A 188 -17.38 -0.91 0.91
N GLY A 189 -18.69 -0.71 1.10
CA GLY A 189 -19.28 -0.41 2.40
C GLY A 189 -19.03 -1.53 3.40
N ASN A 190 -19.33 -2.78 3.02
CA ASN A 190 -19.16 -3.95 3.87
C ASN A 190 -17.72 -4.12 4.35
N ILE A 191 -16.73 -3.97 3.45
CA ILE A 191 -15.31 -4.02 3.83
C ILE A 191 -15.03 -2.94 4.88
N GLN A 192 -15.39 -1.68 4.59
CA GLN A 192 -15.07 -0.58 5.50
C GLN A 192 -15.74 -0.73 6.87
N THR A 193 -17.01 -1.12 6.92
CA THR A 193 -17.74 -1.27 8.19
C THR A 193 -17.12 -2.38 9.04
N VAL A 194 -16.89 -3.56 8.46
CA VAL A 194 -16.35 -4.72 9.20
C VAL A 194 -14.92 -4.44 9.67
N ILE A 195 -14.07 -3.95 8.76
CA ILE A 195 -12.64 -3.76 9.04
C ILE A 195 -12.40 -2.61 10.00
N ASN A 196 -13.12 -1.48 9.87
CA ASN A 196 -12.90 -0.36 10.77
C ASN A 196 -13.34 -0.70 12.20
N ASN A 197 -14.41 -1.50 12.37
CA ASN A 197 -14.80 -1.98 13.70
C ASN A 197 -13.80 -2.98 14.28
N TRP A 198 -13.20 -3.84 13.45
CA TRP A 198 -12.09 -4.68 13.91
C TRP A 198 -10.85 -3.85 14.27
N LEU A 199 -10.56 -2.79 13.52
CA LEU A 199 -9.44 -1.89 13.81
C LEU A 199 -9.59 -1.18 15.15
N LEU A 200 -10.81 -0.96 15.64
CA LEU A 200 -11.03 -0.43 17.00
C LEU A 200 -10.56 -1.40 18.10
N LEU A 201 -10.60 -2.71 17.85
CA LEU A 201 -10.13 -3.74 18.78
C LEU A 201 -8.61 -3.89 18.72
N GLU A 202 -8.06 -3.91 17.51
CA GLU A 202 -6.64 -4.16 17.26
C GLU A 202 -5.77 -2.91 17.47
N GLY A 203 -6.27 -1.74 17.06
CA GLY A 203 -5.54 -0.49 17.05
C GLY A 203 -4.46 -0.39 15.97
N HIS A 204 -4.13 0.86 15.61
CA HIS A 204 -2.95 1.19 14.83
C HIS A 204 -2.49 2.60 15.20
N SER A 205 -1.19 2.77 15.37
CA SER A 205 -0.57 4.04 15.69
C SER A 205 0.83 4.06 15.10
N ILE A 206 1.41 5.25 14.93
CA ILE A 206 2.83 5.42 14.61
C ILE A 206 3.46 6.29 15.70
N GLY A 207 4.66 5.91 16.15
CA GLY A 207 5.42 6.68 17.14
C GLY A 207 6.87 6.90 16.73
N ILE A 208 7.62 7.64 17.55
CA ILE A 208 9.06 7.84 17.36
C ILE A 208 9.83 6.51 17.40
N GLY A 209 9.34 5.51 18.14
CA GLY A 209 9.93 4.17 18.15
C GLY A 209 9.93 3.50 16.78
N ASP A 210 8.96 3.82 15.92
CA ASP A 210 8.90 3.28 14.56
C ASP A 210 9.94 3.89 13.61
N THR A 211 10.58 5.00 14.02
CA THR A 211 11.57 5.71 13.21
C THR A 211 13.02 5.47 13.66
N ILE A 212 13.23 4.61 14.66
CA ILE A 212 14.55 4.32 15.23
C ILE A 212 15.03 2.98 14.67
N ALA A 213 16.21 2.98 14.05
CA ALA A 213 16.91 1.76 13.66
C ALA A 213 17.73 1.19 14.82
N ASP A 214 18.08 -0.10 14.73
CA ASP A 214 19.00 -0.73 15.66
C ASP A 214 20.43 -0.13 15.57
N PRO A 215 21.22 -0.20 16.65
CA PRO A 215 22.56 0.38 16.68
C PRO A 215 23.52 -0.17 15.61
N GLN A 216 23.37 -1.46 15.25
CA GLN A 216 24.23 -2.10 14.25
C GLN A 216 23.97 -1.52 12.86
N THR A 217 22.70 -1.39 12.47
CA THR A 217 22.29 -0.74 11.22
C THR A 217 22.72 0.72 11.19
N TYR A 218 22.66 1.43 12.32
CA TYR A 218 23.15 2.81 12.40
C TYR A 218 24.65 2.91 12.09
N LEU A 219 25.47 1.99 12.63
CA LEU A 219 26.90 1.92 12.32
C LEU A 219 27.15 1.59 10.84
N GLU A 220 26.36 0.70 10.24
CA GLU A 220 26.45 0.39 8.82
C GLU A 220 26.11 1.60 7.95
N ILE A 221 25.07 2.35 8.30
CA ILE A 221 24.68 3.57 7.62
C ILE A 221 25.80 4.62 7.70
N GLN A 222 26.37 4.83 8.88
CA GLN A 222 27.49 5.76 9.05
C GLN A 222 28.72 5.35 8.23
N LYS A 223 29.07 4.07 8.20
CA LYS A 223 30.17 3.54 7.38
C LYS A 223 29.92 3.76 5.90
N ALA A 224 28.70 3.49 5.41
CA ALA A 224 28.32 3.70 4.02
C ALA A 224 28.41 5.18 3.61
N ILE A 225 27.93 6.09 4.46
CA ILE A 225 28.02 7.54 4.23
C ILE A 225 29.47 8.02 4.26
N LYS A 226 30.29 7.53 5.20
CA LYS A 226 31.70 7.89 5.28
C LYS A 226 32.45 7.46 4.02
N LYS A 227 32.26 6.23 3.57
CA LYS A 227 32.86 5.73 2.33
C LYS A 227 32.44 6.58 1.12
N ALA A 228 31.15 6.88 0.99
CA ALA A 228 30.67 7.72 -0.11
C ALA A 228 31.29 9.12 -0.11
N LYS A 229 31.54 9.71 1.07
CA LYS A 229 32.27 10.98 1.19
C LYS A 229 33.73 10.86 0.75
N GLU A 230 34.41 9.77 1.12
CA GLU A 230 35.78 9.48 0.70
C GLU A 230 35.85 9.32 -0.83
N ASP A 231 34.95 8.54 -1.42
CA ASP A 231 34.84 8.33 -2.86
C ASP A 231 34.63 9.67 -3.62
N VAL A 232 33.81 10.58 -3.08
CA VAL A 232 33.60 11.92 -3.67
C VAL A 232 34.87 12.79 -3.58
N ILE A 233 35.63 12.72 -2.48
CA ILE A 233 36.90 13.45 -2.33
C ILE A 233 37.92 12.96 -3.36
N GLU A 234 38.00 11.65 -3.60
CA GLU A 234 38.87 11.10 -4.64
C GLU A 234 38.50 11.62 -6.04
N VAL A 235 37.20 11.69 -6.36
CA VAL A 235 36.74 12.27 -7.64
C VAL A 235 37.10 13.75 -7.75
N ILE A 236 37.01 14.52 -6.67
CA ILE A 236 37.44 15.93 -6.62
C ILE A 236 38.95 16.04 -6.88
N GLN A 237 39.77 15.18 -6.25
CA GLN A 237 41.21 15.18 -6.45
C GLN A 237 41.61 14.83 -7.89
N LYS A 238 40.97 13.82 -8.49
CA LYS A 238 41.18 13.47 -9.91
C LYS A 238 40.81 14.62 -10.83
N ALA A 239 39.73 15.35 -10.52
CA ALA A 239 39.34 16.53 -11.29
C ALA A 239 40.36 17.67 -11.16
N HIS A 240 40.94 17.90 -9.97
CA HIS A 240 41.98 18.91 -9.77
C HIS A 240 43.32 18.55 -10.42
N ASN A 241 43.68 17.27 -10.44
CA ASN A 241 44.91 16.78 -11.08
C ASN A 241 44.78 16.61 -12.60
N MET A 242 43.64 16.98 -13.20
CA MET A 242 43.35 16.82 -14.64
C MET A 242 43.37 15.35 -15.11
N GLU A 243 43.12 14.40 -14.20
CA GLU A 243 43.04 12.96 -14.47
C GLU A 243 41.63 12.50 -14.86
N LEU A 244 40.65 13.40 -14.82
CA LEU A 244 39.25 13.10 -15.14
C LEU A 244 38.99 13.28 -16.65
N GLU A 245 38.66 12.18 -17.33
CA GLU A 245 38.27 12.23 -18.75
C GLU A 245 36.77 12.54 -18.92
N PRO A 246 36.40 13.41 -19.89
CA PRO A 246 35.00 13.71 -20.16
C PRO A 246 34.30 12.52 -20.82
N THR A 247 33.11 12.20 -20.34
CA THR A 247 32.26 11.19 -21.00
C THR A 247 31.72 11.71 -22.34
N PRO A 248 31.55 10.85 -23.37
CA PRO A 248 31.07 11.28 -24.68
C PRO A 248 29.75 12.05 -24.60
N GLY A 249 29.68 13.21 -25.26
CA GLY A 249 28.49 14.07 -25.27
C GLY A 249 28.32 14.94 -24.02
N ASN A 250 29.21 14.85 -23.03
CA ASN A 250 29.20 15.67 -21.82
C ASN A 250 30.43 16.57 -21.73
N THR A 251 30.24 17.75 -21.16
CA THR A 251 31.38 18.58 -20.71
C THR A 251 32.09 17.94 -19.51
N LEU A 252 33.32 18.34 -19.25
CA LEU A 252 34.07 17.87 -18.08
C LEU A 252 33.33 18.15 -16.76
N ARG A 253 32.73 19.35 -16.64
CA ARG A 253 31.91 19.73 -15.47
C ARG A 253 30.68 18.85 -15.31
N GLN A 254 29.96 18.57 -16.40
CA GLN A 254 28.81 17.67 -16.36
C GLN A 254 29.23 16.24 -16.01
N THR A 255 30.37 15.76 -16.52
CA THR A 255 30.91 14.44 -16.18
C THR A 255 31.22 14.33 -14.70
N PHE A 256 31.87 15.35 -14.13
CA PHE A 256 32.13 15.45 -12.69
C PHE A 256 30.82 15.41 -11.88
N GLU A 257 29.84 16.26 -12.22
CA GLU A 257 28.56 16.31 -11.52
C GLU A 257 27.78 14.98 -11.62
N ASN A 258 27.80 14.33 -12.79
CA ASN A 258 27.17 13.02 -12.98
C ASN A 258 27.81 11.93 -12.11
N GLN A 259 29.14 11.89 -12.02
CA GLN A 259 29.84 10.95 -11.15
C GLN A 259 29.53 11.18 -9.67
N VAL A 260 29.57 12.44 -9.21
CA VAL A 260 29.24 12.78 -7.82
C VAL A 260 27.78 12.43 -7.49
N ASN A 261 26.84 12.80 -8.35
CA ASN A 261 25.42 12.48 -8.16
C ASN A 261 25.18 10.97 -8.12
N ARG A 262 25.87 10.19 -8.96
CA ARG A 262 25.79 8.72 -8.92
C ARG A 262 26.24 8.17 -7.58
N ILE A 263 27.42 8.56 -7.09
CA ILE A 263 27.96 8.09 -5.80
C ILE A 263 27.00 8.43 -4.65
N LEU A 264 26.47 9.65 -4.63
CA LEU A 264 25.54 10.10 -3.58
C LEU A 264 24.19 9.36 -3.63
N ASN A 265 23.66 9.11 -4.84
CA ASN A 265 22.42 8.34 -5.02
C ASN A 265 22.62 6.87 -4.62
N ASP A 266 23.72 6.24 -5.04
CA ASP A 266 24.06 4.86 -4.68
C ASP A 266 24.20 4.72 -3.14
N ALA A 267 24.81 5.70 -2.48
CA ALA A 267 24.91 5.75 -1.02
C ALA A 267 23.55 5.86 -0.33
N ARG A 268 22.65 6.72 -0.84
CA ARG A 268 21.28 6.86 -0.34
C ARG A 268 20.50 5.56 -0.48
N ASP A 269 20.58 4.93 -1.65
CA ASP A 269 19.80 3.71 -1.92
C ASP A 269 20.32 2.52 -1.10
N LYS A 270 21.65 2.42 -0.90
CA LYS A 270 22.27 1.42 -0.03
C LYS A 270 21.86 1.59 1.43
N THR A 271 21.96 2.80 1.97
CA THR A 271 21.58 3.09 3.37
C THR A 271 20.09 2.89 3.61
N GLY A 272 19.25 3.27 2.64
CA GLY A 272 17.82 2.98 2.66
C GLY A 272 17.50 1.48 2.62
N GLY A 273 18.24 0.71 1.81
CA GLY A 273 18.13 -0.75 1.77
C GLY A 273 18.45 -1.41 3.11
N SER A 274 19.52 -0.97 3.79
CA SER A 274 19.86 -1.45 5.14
C SER A 274 18.78 -1.09 6.16
N ALA A 275 18.29 0.16 6.17
CA ALA A 275 17.23 0.58 7.08
C ALA A 275 15.92 -0.20 6.88
N LYS A 276 15.53 -0.50 5.63
CA LYS A 276 14.34 -1.30 5.37
C LYS A 276 14.47 -2.74 5.89
N LYS A 277 15.66 -3.32 5.77
CA LYS A 277 15.94 -4.69 6.23
C LYS A 277 15.94 -4.80 7.75
N SER A 278 16.37 -3.75 8.45
CA SER A 278 16.40 -3.76 9.91
C SER A 278 15.03 -3.62 10.56
N LEU A 279 14.06 -3.01 9.87
CA LEU A 279 12.72 -2.84 10.40
C LEU A 279 12.02 -4.19 10.64
N THR A 280 11.58 -4.39 11.88
CA THR A 280 10.79 -5.56 12.29
C THR A 280 9.42 -5.57 11.61
N GLU A 281 8.75 -6.72 11.65
CA GLU A 281 7.40 -6.86 11.09
C GLU A 281 6.33 -6.05 11.86
N TYR A 282 6.56 -5.82 13.15
CA TYR A 282 5.70 -5.04 14.04
C TYR A 282 5.79 -3.53 13.85
N ASN A 283 6.77 -3.05 13.07
CA ASN A 283 6.94 -1.63 12.82
C ASN A 283 5.72 -1.07 12.05
N ASN A 284 5.10 -0.04 12.62
CA ASN A 284 3.85 0.52 12.08
C ASN A 284 4.06 1.30 10.79
N LEU A 285 5.20 1.97 10.66
CA LEU A 285 5.57 2.66 9.42
C LEU A 285 5.72 1.66 8.25
N LYS A 286 6.37 0.53 8.51
CA LYS A 286 6.49 -0.57 7.55
C LYS A 286 5.13 -1.17 7.20
N ALA A 287 4.23 -1.32 8.18
CA ALA A 287 2.89 -1.86 7.95
C ALA A 287 2.08 -1.01 6.93
N MET A 288 2.16 0.32 7.02
CA MET A 288 1.51 1.24 6.08
C MET A 288 2.11 1.19 4.67
N VAL A 289 3.45 1.16 4.57
CA VAL A 289 4.14 1.09 3.27
C VAL A 289 3.88 -0.24 2.57
N VAL A 290 3.88 -1.36 3.31
CA VAL A 290 3.64 -2.69 2.75
C VAL A 290 2.17 -2.88 2.34
N SER A 291 1.21 -2.37 3.12
CA SER A 291 -0.21 -2.38 2.72
C SER A 291 -0.46 -1.51 1.49
N GLY A 292 0.34 -0.44 1.33
CA GLY A 292 0.21 0.56 0.29
C GLY A 292 -0.81 1.66 0.62
N SER A 293 -1.16 1.82 1.90
CA SER A 293 -2.11 2.84 2.36
C SER A 293 -1.51 4.25 2.33
N LYS A 294 -0.31 4.42 2.88
CA LYS A 294 0.41 5.69 2.88
C LYS A 294 1.92 5.46 2.97
N GLY A 295 2.68 6.37 2.37
CA GLY A 295 4.14 6.30 2.34
C GLY A 295 4.68 5.34 1.27
N SER A 296 5.99 5.38 1.11
CA SER A 296 6.77 4.59 0.18
C SER A 296 8.05 4.10 0.85
N ASN A 297 8.76 3.17 0.19
CA ASN A 297 10.06 2.71 0.67
C ASN A 297 11.06 3.87 0.84
N ILE A 298 10.96 4.92 0.00
CA ILE A 298 11.81 6.11 0.08
C ILE A 298 11.54 6.88 1.37
N ASN A 299 10.28 6.99 1.79
CA ASN A 299 9.94 7.71 3.03
C ASN A 299 10.57 7.02 4.26
N ILE A 300 10.56 5.69 4.31
CA ILE A 300 11.25 4.93 5.36
C ILE A 300 12.75 5.26 5.35
N SER A 301 13.39 5.19 4.19
CA SER A 301 14.81 5.47 4.04
C SER A 301 15.19 6.89 4.48
N GLN A 302 14.35 7.88 4.15
CA GLN A 302 14.62 9.28 4.47
C GLN A 302 14.40 9.62 5.95
N VAL A 303 13.41 8.99 6.58
CA VAL A 303 13.12 9.18 8.01
C VAL A 303 14.16 8.51 8.89
N ILE A 304 14.61 7.31 8.52
CA ILE A 304 15.46 6.47 9.38
C ILE A 304 16.95 6.61 9.05
N ALA A 305 17.32 6.68 7.76
CA ALA A 305 18.72 6.61 7.33
C ALA A 305 19.29 7.97 6.91
N CYS A 306 18.96 8.44 5.71
CA CYS A 306 19.43 9.73 5.21
C CYS A 306 18.44 10.34 4.22
N VAL A 307 18.23 11.65 4.33
CA VAL A 307 17.32 12.40 3.44
C VAL A 307 17.81 12.37 1.99
N GLY A 308 19.13 12.43 1.79
CA GLY A 308 19.78 12.49 0.49
C GLY A 308 20.10 13.92 0.03
N GLN A 309 20.69 14.01 -1.16
CA GLN A 309 21.09 15.27 -1.78
C GLN A 309 19.87 16.11 -2.18
N GLN A 310 19.93 17.42 -1.91
CA GLN A 310 18.92 18.38 -2.36
C GLN A 310 19.31 18.95 -3.72
N ASN A 311 18.33 19.02 -4.63
CA ASN A 311 18.51 19.46 -6.01
C ASN A 311 17.61 20.67 -6.31
N VAL A 312 18.15 21.63 -7.06
CA VAL A 312 17.43 22.79 -7.62
C VAL A 312 17.66 22.75 -9.12
N GLU A 313 16.58 22.75 -9.91
CA GLU A 313 16.63 22.66 -11.38
C GLU A 313 17.44 21.46 -11.91
N GLY A 314 17.36 20.31 -11.22
CA GLY A 314 18.09 19.10 -11.59
C GLY A 314 19.60 19.14 -11.31
N LYS A 315 20.08 20.19 -10.65
CA LYS A 315 21.49 20.35 -10.24
C LYS A 315 21.60 20.44 -8.73
N ARG A 316 22.81 20.27 -8.21
CA ARG A 316 23.12 20.58 -6.80
C ARG A 316 22.95 22.08 -6.54
N ILE A 317 22.85 22.44 -5.27
CA ILE A 317 22.65 23.83 -4.83
C ILE A 317 23.64 24.77 -5.54
N PRO A 318 23.15 25.77 -6.28
CA PRO A 318 24.02 26.69 -7.01
C PRO A 318 24.78 27.60 -6.05
N PHE A 319 25.95 28.08 -6.49
CA PHE A 319 26.69 29.11 -5.76
C PHE A 319 25.97 30.46 -5.86
N GLY A 320 25.13 30.77 -4.87
CA GLY A 320 24.42 32.05 -4.78
C GLY A 320 25.29 33.22 -4.29
N PHE A 321 26.39 32.91 -3.62
CA PHE A 321 27.38 33.88 -3.17
C PHE A 321 28.68 33.71 -3.96
N ARG A 322 29.41 34.83 -4.13
CA ARG A 322 30.75 34.86 -4.72
C ARG A 322 31.81 34.78 -3.64
#